data_AF-A0A7Y7NYM3-F1
#
_entry.id   AF-A0A7Y7NYM3-F1
#
_cell.length_a   1.000
_cell.length_b   1.000
_cell.length_c   1.000
_cell.angle_alpha   90.00
_cell.angle_beta   90.00
_cell.angle_gamma   90.00
#
_symmetry.space_group_name_H-M   'P 1'
#
loop_
_entity.id
_entity.type
_entity.pdbx_description
1 polymer ?
#
loop_
_entity_poly.entity_id
_entity_poly.type
_entity_poly.pdbx_seq_one_letter_code
_entity_poly.pdbx_strand_id
1 'polypeptide(L)'
;MNLDINKVLADVLAVLKGTVEANHDKVESVTKQFVLQNKDKLLMIAKLRLSGELSDDEAKSRIEDQKLVLEAQFNALQVVSKAIAQQAANAVFDVIEKAVFAVIS
;
A
#
# COMPACT_ATOMS: atom_id res chain seq x y z
N MET A 1 0.94 6.00 -17.05
CA MET A 1 0.52 7.09 -16.13
C MET A 1 1.34 7.00 -14.85
N ASN A 2 1.82 8.13 -14.35
CA ASN A 2 2.82 8.18 -13.28
C ASN A 2 2.12 8.07 -11.93
N LEU A 3 2.30 6.95 -11.22
CA LEU A 3 1.80 6.77 -9.87
C LEU A 3 2.52 7.78 -8.98
N ASP A 4 1.82 8.77 -8.45
CA ASP A 4 2.42 9.78 -7.59
C ASP A 4 2.67 9.19 -6.20
N ILE A 5 3.79 8.46 -6.10
CA ILE A 5 4.27 7.84 -4.86
C ILE A 5 4.42 8.89 -3.77
N ASN A 6 4.78 10.12 -4.11
CA ASN A 6 4.96 11.17 -3.11
C ASN A 6 3.62 11.58 -2.50
N LYS A 7 2.55 11.63 -3.31
CA LYS A 7 1.19 11.83 -2.81
C LYS A 7 0.72 10.64 -1.95
N VAL A 8 0.95 9.41 -2.40
CA VAL A 8 0.61 8.20 -1.63
C VAL A 8 1.32 8.23 -0.27
N LEU A 9 2.62 8.54 -0.26
CA LEU A 9 3.40 8.66 0.97
C LEU A 9 2.87 9.79 1.86
N ALA A 10 2.52 10.94 1.30
CA ALA A 10 2.00 12.07 2.06
C ALA A 10 0.66 11.73 2.75
N ASP A 11 -0.27 11.09 2.03
CA ASP A 11 -1.58 10.71 2.58
C ASP A 11 -1.41 9.68 3.72
N VAL A 12 -0.48 8.75 3.57
CA VAL A 12 -0.22 7.67 4.53
C VAL A 12 0.52 8.19 5.75
N LEU A 13 1.52 9.05 5.54
CA LEU A 13 2.20 9.74 6.63
C LEU A 13 1.24 10.68 7.37
N ALA A 14 0.27 11.32 6.72
CA ALA A 14 -0.73 12.14 7.40
C ALA A 14 -1.60 11.30 8.36
N VAL A 15 -2.02 10.10 7.93
CA VAL A 15 -2.77 9.16 8.78
C VAL A 15 -1.92 8.70 9.98
N LEU A 16 -0.64 8.40 9.77
CA LEU A 16 0.27 7.92 10.81
C LEU A 16 0.76 9.04 11.75
N LYS A 17 1.00 10.25 11.25
CA LYS A 17 1.43 11.43 12.03
C LYS A 17 0.38 11.88 13.04
N GLY A 18 -0.90 11.59 12.79
CA GLY A 18 -1.98 11.88 13.73
C GLY A 18 -1.97 11.00 14.99
N THR A 19 -1.13 9.97 15.05
CA THR A 19 -1.22 8.94 16.10
C THR A 19 0.09 8.37 16.63
N VAL A 20 1.23 8.63 15.99
CA VAL A 20 2.55 8.19 16.48
C VAL A 20 3.22 9.33 17.25
N GLU A 21 2.96 9.46 18.55
CA GLU A 21 3.52 10.56 19.38
C GLU A 21 5.05 10.49 19.57
N ALA A 22 5.69 9.36 19.29
CA ALA A 22 7.14 9.17 19.42
C ALA A 22 7.70 8.27 18.30
N ASN A 23 8.72 8.75 17.58
CA ASN A 23 9.46 8.08 16.48
C ASN A 23 8.97 8.32 15.04
N HIS A 24 8.49 9.53 14.73
CA HIS A 24 8.10 9.96 13.38
C HIS A 24 9.13 9.59 12.28
N ASP A 25 10.41 9.90 12.46
CA ASP A 25 11.41 9.69 11.40
C ASP A 25 11.61 8.20 11.07
N LYS A 26 11.55 7.34 12.09
CA LYS A 26 11.72 5.89 11.94
C LYS A 26 10.48 5.26 11.31
N VAL A 27 9.30 5.73 11.69
CA VAL A 27 8.04 5.32 11.07
C VAL A 27 7.95 5.81 9.63
N GLU A 28 8.42 7.01 9.33
CA GLU A 28 8.41 7.57 7.98
C GLU A 28 9.27 6.75 7.02
N SER A 29 10.50 6.42 7.42
CA SER A 29 11.38 5.57 6.61
C SER A 29 10.79 4.19 6.35
N VAL A 30 10.22 3.55 7.37
CA VAL A 30 9.67 2.19 7.25
C VAL A 30 8.38 2.19 6.41
N THR A 31 7.50 3.17 6.65
CA THR A 31 6.29 3.39 5.85
C THR A 31 6.64 3.61 4.37
N LYS A 32 7.68 4.41 4.10
CA LYS A 32 8.15 4.64 2.75
C LYS A 32 8.59 3.36 2.05
N GLN A 33 9.31 2.50 2.76
CA GLN A 33 9.73 1.21 2.23
C GLN A 33 8.53 0.30 1.96
N PHE A 34 7.53 0.26 2.85
CA PHE A 34 6.32 -0.55 2.65
C PHE A 34 5.51 -0.09 1.44
N VAL A 35 5.31 1.22 1.28
CA VAL A 35 4.59 1.77 0.12
C VAL A 35 5.33 1.46 -1.18
N LEU A 36 6.65 1.59 -1.22
CA LEU A 36 7.45 1.26 -2.41
C LEU A 36 7.34 -0.23 -2.78
N GLN A 37 7.51 -1.13 -1.80
CA GLN A 37 7.41 -2.58 -2.02
C GLN A 37 6.03 -2.99 -2.52
N ASN A 38 4.96 -2.47 -1.91
CA ASN A 38 3.60 -2.82 -2.32
C ASN A 38 3.24 -2.24 -3.69
N LYS A 39 3.73 -1.05 -4.02
CA LYS A 39 3.60 -0.46 -5.36
C LYS A 39 4.23 -1.35 -6.42
N ASP A 40 5.47 -1.80 -6.21
CA ASP A 40 6.17 -2.64 -7.20
C ASP A 40 5.47 -3.99 -7.40
N LYS A 41 4.94 -4.58 -6.32
CA LYS A 41 4.14 -5.82 -6.39
C LYS A 41 2.81 -5.64 -7.11
N LEU A 42 2.07 -4.57 -6.82
CA LEU A 42 0.79 -4.30 -7.46
C LEU A 42 0.97 -3.96 -8.95
N LEU A 43 2.05 -3.28 -9.33
CA LEU A 43 2.45 -3.10 -10.72
C LEU A 43 2.80 -4.43 -11.41
N MET A 44 3.45 -5.36 -10.71
CA MET A 44 3.74 -6.69 -11.25
C MET A 44 2.45 -7.48 -11.50
N ILE A 45 1.51 -7.49 -10.55
CA ILE A 45 0.20 -8.14 -10.71
C ILE A 45 -0.55 -7.55 -11.91
N ALA A 46 -0.55 -6.23 -12.05
CA ALA A 46 -1.18 -5.55 -13.19
C ALA A 46 -0.55 -5.95 -14.53
N LYS A 47 0.78 -6.05 -14.60
CA LYS A 47 1.49 -6.50 -15.81
C LYS A 47 1.14 -7.94 -16.18
N LEU A 48 1.10 -8.84 -15.20
CA LEU A 48 0.76 -10.25 -15.41
C LEU A 48 -0.70 -10.43 -15.87
N ARG A 49 -1.61 -9.61 -15.34
CA ARG A 49 -2.99 -9.54 -15.83
C ARG A 49 -3.03 -9.08 -17.29
N LEU A 50 -2.32 -8.01 -17.64
CA LEU A 50 -2.25 -7.49 -19.02
C LEU A 50 -1.61 -8.46 -20.01
N SER A 51 -0.62 -9.25 -19.58
CA SER A 51 0.00 -10.28 -20.43
C SER A 51 -0.88 -11.53 -20.57
N GLY A 52 -1.99 -11.62 -19.84
CA GLY A 52 -2.87 -12.79 -19.80
C GLY A 52 -2.32 -13.95 -18.96
N GLU A 53 -1.24 -13.74 -18.22
CA GLU A 53 -0.66 -14.72 -17.30
C GLU A 53 -1.45 -14.86 -15.99
N LEU A 54 -2.27 -13.86 -15.65
CA LEU A 54 -3.27 -13.94 -14.59
C LEU A 54 -4.65 -13.66 -15.16
N SER A 55 -5.62 -14.48 -14.79
CA SER A 55 -7.04 -14.15 -14.96
C SER A 55 -7.42 -12.96 -14.07
N ASP A 56 -8.55 -12.32 -14.38
CA ASP A 56 -9.06 -11.19 -13.59
C ASP A 56 -9.34 -11.59 -12.13
N ASP A 57 -9.87 -12.80 -11.90
CA ASP A 57 -10.14 -13.32 -10.56
C ASP A 57 -8.84 -13.59 -9.77
N GLU A 58 -7.82 -14.15 -10.43
CA GLU A 58 -6.51 -14.35 -9.81
C GLU A 58 -5.81 -13.02 -9.50
N ALA A 59 -5.86 -12.05 -10.43
CA ALA A 59 -5.31 -10.73 -10.20
C ALA A 59 -5.98 -10.05 -9.00
N LYS A 60 -7.31 -10.15 -8.89
CA LYS A 60 -8.07 -9.62 -7.75
C LYS A 60 -7.71 -10.30 -6.43
N SER A 61 -7.62 -11.62 -6.42
CA SER A 61 -7.19 -12.37 -5.22
C SER A 61 -5.77 -11.97 -4.78
N ARG A 62 -4.83 -11.79 -5.73
CA ARG A 62 -3.46 -11.36 -5.43
C ARG A 62 -3.39 -9.94 -4.88
N ILE A 63 -4.27 -9.05 -5.37
CA ILE A 63 -4.45 -7.69 -4.85
C ILE A 63 -4.92 -7.78 -3.40
N GLU A 64 -5.98 -8.55 -3.11
CA GLU A 64 -6.48 -8.76 -1.74
C GLU A 64 -5.40 -9.32 -0.79
N ASP A 65 -4.58 -10.27 -1.25
CA ASP A 65 -3.44 -10.77 -0.46
C ASP A 65 -2.42 -9.66 -0.11
N GLN A 66 -2.12 -8.76 -1.05
CA GLN A 66 -1.20 -7.65 -0.77
C GLN A 66 -1.76 -6.68 0.27
N LYS A 67 -3.08 -6.52 0.33
CA LYS A 67 -3.73 -5.72 1.37
C LYS A 67 -3.48 -6.28 2.76
N LEU A 68 -3.60 -7.60 2.93
CA LEU A 68 -3.33 -8.29 4.19
C LEU A 68 -1.86 -8.20 4.59
N VAL A 69 -0.94 -8.31 3.63
CA VAL A 69 0.50 -8.12 3.88
C VAL A 69 0.78 -6.72 4.40
N LEU A 70 0.17 -5.70 3.79
CA LEU A 70 0.37 -4.32 4.20
C LEU A 70 -0.21 -4.02 5.59
N GLU A 71 -1.38 -4.59 5.92
CA GLU A 71 -1.91 -4.55 7.29
C GLU A 71 -0.94 -5.19 8.29
N ALA A 72 -0.37 -6.36 7.96
CA ALA A 72 0.60 -7.03 8.81
C ALA A 72 1.89 -6.19 8.98
N GLN A 73 2.34 -5.52 7.91
CA GLN A 73 3.50 -4.62 7.93
C GLN A 73 3.26 -3.42 8.86
N PHE A 74 2.10 -2.77 8.77
CA PHE A 74 1.77 -1.68 9.69
C PHE A 74 1.53 -2.15 11.13
N ASN A 75 0.93 -3.33 11.33
CA ASN A 75 0.79 -3.92 12.67
C ASN A 75 2.15 -4.25 13.32
N ALA A 76 3.18 -4.54 12.51
CA ALA A 76 4.53 -4.76 12.99
C ALA A 76 5.21 -3.46 13.49
N LEU A 77 4.69 -2.29 13.11
CA LEU A 77 5.09 -1.04 13.74
C LEU A 77 4.49 -0.99 15.15
N GLN A 78 5.26 -1.41 16.15
CA GLN A 78 4.86 -1.47 17.56
C GLN A 78 4.31 -0.14 18.14
N VAL A 79 4.55 0.96 17.44
CA VAL A 79 4.11 2.32 17.79
C VAL A 79 2.76 2.70 17.15
N VAL A 80 2.15 1.80 16.38
CA VAL A 80 0.88 2.01 15.68
C VAL A 80 -0.16 1.04 16.27
N SER A 81 -1.31 1.55 16.70
CA SER A 81 -2.40 0.69 17.15
C SER A 81 -2.98 -0.11 15.97
N LYS A 82 -3.55 -1.29 16.24
CA LYS A 82 -4.15 -2.16 15.21
C LYS A 82 -5.19 -1.43 14.34
N ALA A 83 -6.01 -0.58 14.95
CA ALA A 83 -7.04 0.18 14.24
C ALA A 83 -6.42 1.18 13.24
N ILE A 84 -5.30 1.81 13.63
CA ILE A 84 -4.58 2.76 12.77
C ILE A 84 -3.84 2.00 11.67
N ALA A 85 -3.22 0.87 12.00
CA ALA A 85 -2.55 0.02 11.02
C ALA A 85 -3.51 -0.43 9.91
N GLN A 86 -4.74 -0.79 10.28
CA GLN A 86 -5.80 -1.14 9.35
C GLN A 86 -6.26 0.07 8.51
N GLN A 87 -6.45 1.24 9.11
CA GLN A 87 -6.79 2.46 8.37
C GLN A 87 -5.69 2.88 7.40
N ALA A 88 -4.43 2.84 7.82
CA ALA A 88 -3.28 3.16 6.98
C ALA A 88 -3.14 2.17 5.83
N ALA A 89 -3.26 0.87 6.10
CA ALA A 89 -3.24 -0.15 5.05
C ALA A 89 -4.35 0.07 4.03
N ASN A 90 -5.58 0.30 4.48
CA ASN A 90 -6.71 0.62 3.60
C ASN A 90 -6.44 1.86 2.75
N ALA A 91 -5.94 2.95 3.34
CA ALA A 91 -5.66 4.19 2.63
C ALA A 91 -4.56 4.03 1.58
N VAL A 92 -3.44 3.38 1.93
CA VAL A 92 -2.38 3.04 0.96
C VAL A 92 -2.98 2.19 -0.16
N PHE A 93 -3.76 1.17 0.20
CA PHE A 93 -4.26 0.20 -0.76
C PHE A 93 -5.21 0.84 -1.75
N ASP A 94 -6.17 1.65 -1.29
CA ASP A 94 -7.09 2.42 -2.13
C ASP A 94 -6.35 3.26 -3.18
N VAL A 95 -5.26 3.91 -2.78
CA VAL A 95 -4.50 4.79 -3.66
C VAL A 95 -3.69 3.98 -4.68
N ILE A 96 -3.00 2.91 -4.25
CA ILE A 96 -2.23 2.08 -5.17
C ILE A 96 -3.17 1.30 -6.11
N GLU A 97 -4.27 0.75 -5.59
CA GLU A 97 -5.30 0.05 -6.35
C GLU A 97 -5.89 0.95 -7.44
N LYS A 98 -6.35 2.16 -7.09
CA LYS A 98 -6.86 3.14 -8.07
C LYS A 98 -5.82 3.47 -9.13
N ALA A 99 -4.58 3.70 -8.73
CA ALA A 99 -3.51 4.05 -9.66
C ALA A 99 -3.13 2.88 -10.57
N VAL A 100 -3.17 1.65 -10.05
CA VAL A 100 -2.94 0.44 -10.83
C VAL A 100 -4.09 0.22 -11.80
N PHE A 101 -5.35 0.22 -11.37
CA PHE A 101 -6.51 0.08 -12.25
C PHE A 101 -6.56 1.15 -13.36
N ALA A 102 -6.20 2.40 -13.05
CA ALA A 102 -6.11 3.48 -14.04
C ALA A 102 -5.02 3.27 -15.11
N VAL A 103 -4.07 2.34 -14.89
CA VAL A 103 -3.04 1.97 -15.87
C VAL A 103 -3.48 0.78 -16.73
N ILE A 104 -4.47 0.01 -16.27
CA ILE A 104 -4.97 -1.21 -16.94
C ILE A 104 -6.29 -1.01 -17.68
N SER A 105 -7.00 0.09 -17.41
CA SER A 105 -8.22 0.53 -18.13
C SER A 105 -7.86 1.30 -19.40
#